data_AF-A0A2D6XBD0-F1
#
_entry.id   AF-A0A2D6XBD0-F1
#
_cell.length_a   1.000
_cell.length_b   1.000
_cell.length_c   1.000
_cell.angle_alpha   90.00
_cell.angle_beta   90.00
_cell.angle_gamma   90.00
#
_symmetry.space_group_name_H-M   'P 1'
#
loop_
_entity.id
_entity.type
_entity.pdbx_description
1 polymer ?
#
loop_
_entity_poly.entity_id
_entity_poly.type
_entity_poly.pdbx_seq_one_letter_code
_entity_poly.pdbx_strand_id
1 'polypeptide(L)'
;MTTLKKVLKEHNRLCKNAYNMVEKKGADYNRKQQKDGDTLYNLSVAKQLDIVDSVTKSILVRISDKMMRLVSLTGDPKVNPEVKDEKISDTIEDTINYLVYLYCKYQEERK
;
A
#
# COMPACT_ATOMS: atom_id res chain seq x y z
N MET A 1 -24.75 -14.24 -2.25
CA MET A 1 -24.97 -12.84 -1.84
C MET A 1 -24.03 -12.49 -0.69
N THR A 2 -23.46 -11.29 -0.67
CA THR A 2 -22.54 -10.84 0.39
C THR A 2 -23.34 -10.31 1.57
N THR A 3 -23.14 -10.86 2.77
CA THR A 3 -23.82 -10.42 4.01
C THR A 3 -22.96 -9.45 4.80
N LEU A 4 -23.57 -8.63 5.68
CA LEU A 4 -22.84 -7.74 6.58
C LEU A 4 -21.79 -8.50 7.42
N LYS A 5 -22.15 -9.67 7.97
CA LYS A 5 -21.23 -10.53 8.73
C LYS A 5 -20.00 -10.92 7.90
N LYS A 6 -20.18 -11.21 6.60
CA LYS A 6 -19.06 -11.50 5.70
C LYS A 6 -18.19 -10.27 5.47
N VAL A 7 -18.79 -9.10 5.22
CA VAL A 7 -18.04 -7.83 5.03
C VAL A 7 -17.20 -7.50 6.26
N LEU A 8 -17.79 -7.53 7.46
CA LEU A 8 -17.07 -7.23 8.70
C LEU A 8 -15.91 -8.21 8.96
N LYS A 9 -16.12 -9.50 8.66
CA LYS A 9 -15.08 -10.52 8.77
C LYS A 9 -13.91 -10.24 7.81
N GLU A 10 -14.19 -9.98 6.53
CA GLU A 10 -13.15 -9.72 5.53
C GLU A 10 -12.43 -8.39 5.80
N HIS A 11 -13.16 -7.34 6.19
CA HIS A 11 -12.58 -6.05 6.55
C HIS A 11 -11.58 -6.18 7.70
N ASN A 12 -11.98 -6.83 8.80
CA ASN A 12 -11.09 -7.08 9.93
C ASN A 12 -9.85 -7.88 9.52
N ARG A 13 -10.03 -8.93 8.72
CA ARG A 13 -8.93 -9.75 8.21
C ARG A 13 -7.94 -8.93 7.37
N LEU A 14 -8.43 -8.18 6.39
CA LEU A 14 -7.60 -7.38 5.48
C LEU A 14 -6.85 -6.28 6.22
N CYS A 15 -7.51 -5.52 7.10
CA CYS A 15 -6.85 -4.47 7.88
C CYS A 15 -5.80 -5.05 8.84
N LYS A 16 -6.09 -6.19 9.49
CA LYS A 16 -5.12 -6.85 10.36
C LYS A 16 -3.90 -7.34 9.60
N ASN A 17 -4.11 -7.93 8.42
CA ASN A 17 -3.01 -8.37 7.56
C ASN A 17 -2.16 -7.18 7.07
N ALA A 18 -2.81 -6.11 6.60
CA ALA A 18 -2.16 -4.89 6.17
C ALA A 18 -1.28 -4.32 7.29
N TYR A 19 -1.82 -4.21 8.52
CA TYR A 19 -1.07 -3.79 9.72
C TYR A 19 0.15 -4.69 9.98
N ASN A 20 -0.05 -6.01 10.07
CA ASN A 20 1.04 -6.96 10.31
C ASN A 20 2.12 -6.89 9.22
N MET A 21 1.74 -6.56 7.98
CA MET A 21 2.67 -6.40 6.87
C MET A 21 3.57 -5.18 7.07
N VAL A 22 3.05 -4.06 7.59
CA VAL A 22 3.88 -2.89 7.92
C VAL A 22 4.91 -3.23 8.99
N GLU A 23 4.50 -3.94 10.05
CA GLU A 23 5.42 -4.37 11.12
C GLU A 23 6.57 -5.24 10.58
N LYS A 24 6.30 -6.10 9.59
CA LYS A 24 7.32 -6.94 8.94
C LYS A 24 8.19 -6.17 7.95
N LYS A 25 7.56 -5.40 7.04
CA LYS A 25 8.23 -4.68 5.94
C LYS A 25 9.03 -3.48 6.39
N GLY A 26 8.80 -3.00 7.62
CA GLY A 26 9.60 -1.93 8.22
C GLY A 26 11.09 -2.14 7.95
N ALA A 27 11.60 -3.36 8.15
CA ALA A 27 13.03 -3.68 8.08
C ALA A 27 13.65 -3.84 6.67
N ASP A 28 12.86 -3.80 5.59
CA ASP A 28 13.32 -4.21 4.26
C ASP A 28 13.75 -3.04 3.35
N TYR A 29 13.24 -1.82 3.57
CA TYR A 29 13.55 -0.65 2.74
C TYR A 29 14.19 0.47 3.56
N ASN A 30 15.22 1.11 2.99
CA ASN A 30 15.92 2.27 3.58
C ASN A 30 16.42 2.03 5.00
N ARG A 31 17.03 0.87 5.27
CA ARG A 31 17.47 0.44 6.60
C ARG A 31 18.24 1.51 7.40
N LYS A 32 19.02 2.35 6.74
CA LYS A 32 19.72 3.46 7.42
C LYS A 32 18.72 4.54 7.85
N GLN A 33 17.96 5.10 6.91
CA GLN A 33 16.96 6.13 7.17
C GLN A 33 15.89 5.65 8.16
N GLN A 34 15.49 4.39 8.07
CA GLN A 34 14.53 3.77 8.99
C GLN A 34 15.12 3.64 10.41
N LYS A 35 16.39 3.25 10.57
CA LYS A 35 17.08 3.27 11.88
C LYS A 35 17.16 4.69 12.45
N ASP A 36 17.25 5.68 11.57
CA ASP A 36 17.25 7.10 11.91
C ASP A 36 15.81 7.68 12.06
N GLY A 37 14.77 6.84 11.96
CA GLY A 37 13.37 7.18 12.22
C GLY A 37 12.48 7.45 11.00
N ASP A 38 13.02 7.47 9.78
CA ASP A 38 12.24 7.69 8.55
C ASP A 38 11.88 6.39 7.83
N THR A 39 10.84 5.73 8.33
CA THR A 39 10.33 4.45 7.81
C THR A 39 9.75 4.55 6.40
N LEU A 40 9.41 5.76 5.91
CA LEU A 40 8.73 5.96 4.62
C LEU A 40 9.60 6.70 3.60
N TYR A 41 10.92 6.75 3.81
CA TYR A 41 11.86 7.51 2.98
C TYR A 41 11.74 7.18 1.48
N ASN A 42 11.51 5.92 1.12
CA ASN A 42 11.36 5.48 -0.29
C ASN A 42 10.19 6.18 -0.98
N LEU A 43 9.15 6.56 -0.23
CA LEU A 43 7.99 7.27 -0.76
C LEU A 43 8.33 8.72 -1.11
N SER A 44 9.37 9.29 -0.51
CA SER A 44 9.86 10.64 -0.80
C SER A 44 10.76 10.71 -2.04
N VAL A 45 11.30 9.58 -2.51
CA VAL A 45 12.32 9.54 -3.57
C VAL A 45 11.82 10.14 -4.89
N ALA A 46 10.59 9.87 -5.31
CA ALA A 46 10.07 10.44 -6.56
C ALA A 46 9.95 11.98 -6.49
N LYS A 47 9.71 12.53 -5.30
CA LYS A 47 9.79 13.98 -5.08
C LYS A 47 11.24 14.47 -5.10
N GLN A 48 12.16 13.77 -4.45
CA GLN A 48 13.59 14.15 -4.42
C GLN A 48 14.25 14.13 -5.82
N LEU A 49 13.74 13.29 -6.72
CA LEU A 49 14.17 13.21 -8.11
C LEU A 49 13.40 14.17 -9.04
N ASP A 50 12.56 15.06 -8.50
CA ASP A 50 11.71 16.00 -9.25
C ASP A 50 10.79 15.35 -10.31
N ILE A 51 10.37 14.10 -10.08
CA ILE A 51 9.38 13.40 -10.91
C ILE A 51 7.96 13.88 -10.57
N VAL A 52 7.72 14.25 -9.32
CA VAL A 52 6.42 14.76 -8.82
C VAL A 52 6.63 15.91 -7.84
N ASP A 53 5.60 16.75 -7.68
CA ASP A 53 5.72 17.98 -6.87
C ASP A 53 5.65 17.77 -5.36
N SER A 54 5.14 16.63 -4.86
CA SER A 54 5.03 16.34 -3.42
C SER A 54 5.21 14.85 -3.11
N VAL A 55 5.51 14.54 -1.84
CA VAL A 55 5.60 13.14 -1.36
C VAL A 55 4.21 12.48 -1.44
N THR A 56 3.17 13.22 -1.11
CA THR A 56 1.77 12.77 -1.27
C THR A 56 1.46 12.36 -2.72
N LYS A 57 1.91 13.11 -3.74
CA LYS A 57 1.77 12.72 -5.16
C LYS A 57 2.57 11.45 -5.52
N SER A 58 3.76 11.27 -4.95
CA SER A 58 4.56 10.04 -5.12
C SER A 58 3.79 8.80 -4.65
N ILE A 59 3.09 8.92 -3.52
CA ILE A 59 2.26 7.83 -2.98
C ILE A 59 1.05 7.55 -3.87
N LEU A 60 0.39 8.59 -4.40
CA LEU A 60 -0.73 8.43 -5.34
C LEU A 60 -0.32 7.68 -6.61
N VAL A 61 0.90 7.90 -7.13
CA VAL A 61 1.43 7.12 -8.27
C VAL A 61 1.53 5.64 -7.90
N ARG A 62 1.99 5.29 -6.68
CA ARG A 62 2.04 3.89 -6.22
C ARG A 62 0.65 3.28 -6.05
N ILE A 63 -0.33 4.06 -5.58
CA ILE A 63 -1.73 3.61 -5.51
C ILE A 63 -2.26 3.34 -6.92
N SER A 64 -1.92 4.18 -7.92
CA SER A 64 -2.38 4.00 -9.30
C SER A 64 -1.91 2.67 -9.90
N ASP A 65 -0.67 2.26 -9.62
CA ASP A 65 -0.13 0.95 -9.98
C ASP A 65 -0.97 -0.20 -9.38
N LYS A 66 -1.30 -0.09 -8.10
CA LYS A 66 -2.16 -1.08 -7.42
C LYS A 66 -3.58 -1.12 -7.99
N MET A 67 -4.15 0.03 -8.37
CA MET A 67 -5.44 0.08 -9.03
C MET A 67 -5.42 -0.61 -10.41
N MET A 68 -4.37 -0.38 -11.22
CA MET A 68 -4.20 -1.08 -12.50
C MET A 68 -4.07 -2.59 -12.31
N ARG A 69 -3.36 -3.02 -11.27
CA ARG A 69 -3.26 -4.43 -10.90
C ARG A 69 -4.62 -5.01 -10.50
N LEU A 70 -5.41 -4.30 -9.68
CA LEU A 70 -6.76 -4.74 -9.31
C LEU A 70 -7.67 -4.88 -10.53
N VAL A 71 -7.65 -3.91 -11.46
CA VAL A 71 -8.38 -4.01 -12.73
C VAL A 71 -8.03 -5.32 -13.44
N SER A 72 -6.74 -5.64 -13.56
CA SER A 72 -6.28 -6.87 -14.20
C SER A 72 -6.75 -8.13 -13.46
N LEU A 73 -6.61 -8.17 -12.14
CA LEU A 73 -6.98 -9.31 -11.30
C LEU A 73 -8.50 -9.55 -11.23
N THR A 74 -9.29 -8.50 -11.38
CA THR A 74 -10.77 -8.59 -11.38
C THR A 74 -11.37 -8.81 -12.76
N GLY A 75 -10.59 -8.68 -13.83
CA GLY A 75 -11.06 -8.84 -15.21
C GLY A 75 -11.56 -10.24 -15.52
N ASP A 76 -10.89 -11.28 -14.99
CA ASP A 76 -11.38 -12.66 -15.02
C ASP A 76 -11.09 -13.36 -13.68
N PRO A 77 -12.11 -13.59 -12.83
CA PRO A 77 -11.94 -14.23 -11.53
C PRO A 77 -11.57 -15.72 -11.62
N LYS A 78 -11.55 -16.32 -12.82
CA LYS A 78 -11.16 -17.73 -13.04
C LYS A 78 -9.70 -17.88 -13.43
N VAL A 79 -9.04 -16.80 -13.86
CA VAL A 79 -7.62 -16.83 -14.23
C VAL A 79 -6.80 -16.75 -12.95
N ASN A 80 -5.97 -17.78 -12.73
CA ASN A 80 -5.01 -17.75 -11.64
C ASN A 80 -3.83 -16.84 -12.03
N PRO A 81 -3.48 -15.83 -11.23
CA PRO A 81 -2.29 -15.04 -11.48
C PRO A 81 -1.05 -15.94 -11.48
N GLU A 82 -0.16 -15.75 -12.45
CA GLU A 82 1.11 -16.48 -12.53
C GLU A 82 2.02 -16.13 -11.34
N VAL A 83 1.97 -14.87 -10.89
CA VAL A 83 2.69 -14.38 -9.71
C VAL A 83 1.87 -14.67 -8.44
N LYS A 84 2.31 -15.68 -7.68
CA LYS A 84 1.57 -16.20 -6.52
C LYS A 84 1.55 -15.27 -5.31
N ASP A 85 2.51 -14.36 -5.19
CA ASP A 85 2.64 -13.43 -4.05
C ASP A 85 2.06 -12.03 -4.36
N GLU A 86 1.27 -11.93 -5.43
CA GLU A 86 0.54 -10.72 -5.83
C GLU A 86 -0.94 -11.04 -6.07
N LYS A 87 -1.57 -11.68 -5.09
CA LYS A 87 -3.00 -11.98 -5.13
C LYS A 87 -3.82 -10.71 -4.96
N ILE A 88 -5.12 -10.84 -5.19
CA ILE A 88 -6.08 -9.75 -4.96
C ILE A 88 -6.06 -9.26 -3.51
N SER A 89 -5.94 -10.16 -2.53
CA SER A 89 -5.82 -9.79 -1.12
C SER A 89 -4.56 -8.98 -0.85
N ASP A 90 -3.42 -9.42 -1.39
CA ASP A 90 -2.12 -8.79 -1.16
C ASP A 90 -2.11 -7.38 -1.77
N THR A 91 -2.71 -7.22 -2.95
CA THR A 91 -2.86 -5.92 -3.62
C THR A 91 -3.80 -4.98 -2.85
N ILE A 92 -4.90 -5.48 -2.30
CA ILE A 92 -5.81 -4.70 -1.45
C ILE A 92 -5.10 -4.28 -0.15
N GLU A 93 -4.39 -5.20 0.50
CA GLU A 93 -3.64 -4.94 1.74
C GLU A 93 -2.52 -3.90 1.52
N ASP A 94 -1.78 -3.99 0.41
CA ASP A 94 -0.82 -2.96 0.00
C ASP A 94 -1.50 -1.60 -0.24
N THR A 95 -2.69 -1.58 -0.86
CA THR A 95 -3.44 -0.35 -1.13
C THR A 95 -3.88 0.32 0.18
N ILE A 96 -4.38 -0.46 1.15
CA ILE A 96 -4.70 0.03 2.50
C ILE A 96 -3.47 0.69 3.12
N ASN A 97 -2.31 0.03 3.06
CA ASN A 97 -1.06 0.56 3.61
C ASN A 97 -0.65 1.87 2.94
N TYR A 98 -0.71 1.98 1.61
CA TYR A 98 -0.41 3.23 0.92
C TYR A 98 -1.37 4.38 1.28
N LEU A 99 -2.65 4.09 1.53
CA LEU A 99 -3.59 5.10 2.02
C LEU A 99 -3.24 5.58 3.44
N VAL A 100 -2.79 4.67 4.31
CA VAL A 100 -2.28 5.03 5.65
C VAL A 100 -1.01 5.89 5.53
N TYR A 101 -0.06 5.50 4.66
CA TYR A 101 1.17 6.27 4.44
C TYR A 101 0.89 7.66 3.87
N LEU A 102 -0.06 7.76 2.93
CA LEU A 102 -0.53 9.03 2.39
C LEU A 102 -1.02 9.94 3.51
N TYR A 103 -1.83 9.39 4.43
CA TYR A 103 -2.34 10.16 5.56
C TYR A 103 -1.22 10.62 6.50
N CYS A 104 -0.26 9.75 6.85
CA CYS A 104 0.89 10.13 7.68
C CYS A 104 1.70 11.26 7.03
N LYS A 105 2.06 11.13 5.74
CA LYS A 105 2.83 12.16 5.03
C LYS A 105 2.06 13.47 4.85
N TYR A 106 0.76 13.40 4.61
CA TYR A 106 -0.08 14.59 4.59
C TYR A 106 -0.10 15.32 5.95
N GLN A 107 -0.14 14.58 7.07
CA GLN A 107 -0.06 15.18 8.40
C GLN A 107 1.31 15.82 8.67
N GLU A 108 2.40 15.26 8.15
CA GLU A 108 3.74 15.85 8.22
C GLU A 108 3.82 17.18 7.43
N GLU A 109 3.30 17.22 6.20
CA GLU A 109 3.29 18.41 5.33
C GLU A 109 2.44 19.57 5.88
N ARG A 110 1.52 19.30 6.82
CA ARG A 110 0.66 20.31 7.44
C ARG A 110 1.23 20.98 8.70
N LYS A 111 2.32 20.46 9.24
CA LYS A 111 3.01 21.03 10.41
C LYS A 111 4.01 22.09 9.96
#